data_AF-C8VZR1-F1
#
_entry.id   AF-C8VZR1-F1
#
_cell.length_a   1.000
_cell.length_b   1.000
_cell.length_c   1.000
_cell.angle_alpha   90.00
_cell.angle_beta   90.00
_cell.angle_gamma   90.00
#
_symmetry.space_group_name_H-M   'P 1'
#
loop_
_entity.id
_entity.type
_entity.pdbx_description
1 polymer ?
#
loop_
_entity_poly.entity_id
_entity_poly.type
_entity_poly.pdbx_seq_one_letter_code
_entity_poly.pdbx_strand_id
1 'polypeptide(L)'
;MGKTFPKDIMDCMKECILSIFWPKKDIIDFFKNSGCTGRELLSESVYDKMFRNSIVDTMFDRLEARNDGGIGQFRSMLMSLTQWDYFNSYYFDTIKKLNRNIAKRNINHLKQLQEIRDSRIKQERQKREEFEKKSKEINTTINDLKNIFLKLFSSKDEAGKAINLQQRGYLFEDFLRKLCLFEKLEVTEPFKIVGEQIDGSIKYDGEHYIIEAKWNDKLSASNDLYQFAHKVEGKMYGRGIFISVNGFSDASVSALQNGKALKTVLVDGGDIVLVTEEMYTFRKMLDMKIKAAQTMGRIYVDSLSMKEKCS
;
A
#
# COMPACT_ATOMS: atom_id res chain seq x y z
N MET A 1 -3.59 10.76 -6.27
CA MET A 1 -2.55 11.19 -5.31
C MET A 1 -2.47 12.71 -5.38
N GLY A 2 -2.68 13.37 -4.23
CA GLY A 2 -3.09 14.77 -4.12
C GLY A 2 -2.10 15.78 -4.72
N LYS A 3 -2.66 16.88 -5.24
CA LYS A 3 -1.99 18.08 -5.75
C LYS A 3 -1.31 18.90 -4.62
N THR A 4 -0.72 18.24 -3.64
CA THR A 4 -0.23 18.88 -2.41
C THR A 4 1.24 18.56 -2.22
N PHE A 5 2.05 19.59 -2.05
CA PHE A 5 3.48 19.44 -1.82
C PHE A 5 3.73 18.87 -0.40
N PRO A 6 4.76 18.04 -0.17
CA PRO A 6 4.95 17.39 1.13
C PRO A 6 5.23 18.39 2.25
N LYS A 7 4.42 18.36 3.31
CA LYS A 7 4.46 19.35 4.42
C LYS A 7 5.78 19.38 5.17
N ASP A 8 6.34 18.22 5.49
CA ASP A 8 7.65 18.12 6.14
C ASP A 8 8.80 18.67 5.28
N ILE A 9 8.72 18.54 3.94
CA ILE A 9 9.66 19.23 3.04
C ILE A 9 9.44 20.74 3.12
N MET A 10 8.18 21.21 3.10
CA MET A 10 7.88 22.64 3.23
C MET A 10 8.44 23.21 4.54
N ASP A 11 8.18 22.55 5.66
CA ASP A 11 8.66 22.99 6.98
C ASP A 11 10.20 23.08 7.00
N CYS A 12 10.89 22.07 6.46
CA CYS A 12 12.35 22.11 6.33
C CYS A 12 12.84 23.21 5.36
N MET A 13 12.12 23.48 4.27
CA MET A 13 12.43 24.60 3.38
C MET A 13 12.30 25.95 4.10
N LYS A 14 11.28 26.14 4.95
CA LYS A 14 11.12 27.37 5.75
C LYS A 14 12.32 27.58 6.67
N GLU A 15 12.79 26.52 7.34
CA GLU A 15 13.99 26.55 8.18
C GLU A 15 15.26 26.89 7.38
N CYS A 16 15.40 26.32 6.17
CA CYS A 16 16.51 26.65 5.27
C CYS A 16 16.50 28.14 4.92
N ILE A 17 15.37 28.68 4.44
CA ILE A 17 15.21 30.10 4.07
C ILE A 17 15.59 31.01 5.25
N LEU A 18 15.10 30.72 6.46
CA LEU A 18 15.41 31.50 7.67
C LEU A 18 16.87 31.35 8.15
N SER A 19 17.54 30.25 7.81
CA SER A 19 18.96 30.07 8.13
C SER A 19 19.92 30.70 7.10
N ILE A 20 19.42 31.00 5.88
CA ILE A 20 20.20 31.51 4.75
C ILE A 20 20.07 33.04 4.60
N PHE A 21 18.85 33.59 4.71
CA PHE A 21 18.58 34.98 4.32
C PHE A 21 18.25 35.88 5.51
N TRP A 22 19.17 36.77 5.91
CA TRP A 22 18.92 37.66 7.04
C TRP A 22 17.99 38.85 6.70
N PRO A 23 18.25 39.65 5.64
CA PRO A 23 17.35 40.75 5.26
C PRO A 23 15.99 40.24 4.81
N LYS A 24 14.92 40.96 5.17
CA LYS A 24 13.55 40.67 4.71
C LYS A 24 13.42 40.77 3.19
N LYS A 25 14.14 41.73 2.59
CA LYS A 25 14.21 41.89 1.13
C LYS A 25 14.77 40.65 0.44
N ASP A 26 15.88 40.10 0.93
CA ASP A 26 16.50 38.89 0.37
C ASP A 26 15.56 37.68 0.43
N ILE A 27 14.73 37.57 1.48
CA ILE A 27 13.68 36.54 1.58
C ILE A 27 12.65 36.73 0.45
N ILE A 28 12.17 37.96 0.24
CA ILE A 28 11.20 38.27 -0.83
C ILE A 28 11.80 38.03 -2.22
N ASP A 29 13.06 38.43 -2.43
CA ASP A 29 13.78 38.21 -3.69
C ASP A 29 13.97 36.72 -3.97
N PHE A 30 14.22 35.90 -2.95
CA PHE A 30 14.24 34.44 -3.10
C PHE A 30 12.91 33.90 -3.63
N PHE A 31 11.77 34.27 -3.03
CA PHE A 31 10.45 33.85 -3.53
C PHE A 31 10.19 34.31 -4.96
N LYS A 32 10.59 35.55 -5.29
CA LYS A 32 10.48 36.09 -6.65
C LYS A 32 11.30 35.27 -7.65
N ASN A 33 12.53 34.91 -7.29
CA ASN A 33 13.42 34.09 -8.12
C ASN A 33 12.90 32.65 -8.30
N SER A 34 12.13 32.14 -7.33
CA SER A 34 11.44 30.85 -7.45
C SER A 34 10.11 30.91 -8.22
N GLY A 35 9.82 32.02 -8.91
CA GLY A 35 8.66 32.16 -9.78
C GLY A 35 7.36 32.54 -9.06
N CYS A 36 7.44 33.11 -7.85
CA CYS A 36 6.30 33.76 -7.22
C CYS A 36 5.99 35.08 -7.92
N THR A 37 4.71 35.38 -8.14
CA THR A 37 4.28 36.59 -8.87
C THR A 37 3.77 37.66 -7.92
N GLY A 38 3.44 38.84 -8.45
CA GLY A 38 2.88 39.94 -7.65
C GLY A 38 1.58 39.58 -6.90
N ARG A 39 0.89 38.49 -7.28
CA ARG A 39 -0.28 37.98 -6.54
C ARG A 39 0.09 37.40 -5.18
N GLU A 40 1.24 36.76 -5.08
CA GLU A 40 1.71 36.12 -3.86
C GLU A 40 2.66 37.03 -3.07
N LEU A 41 3.51 37.79 -3.76
CA LEU A 41 4.55 38.60 -3.15
C LEU A 41 3.97 39.67 -2.21
N LEU A 42 4.64 39.89 -1.09
CA LEU A 42 4.32 40.96 -0.15
C LEU A 42 4.97 42.27 -0.61
N SER A 43 4.23 43.37 -0.54
CA SER A 43 4.81 44.70 -0.79
C SER A 43 5.76 45.11 0.35
N GLU A 44 6.70 46.01 0.06
CA GLU A 44 7.68 46.50 1.04
C GLU A 44 7.04 47.12 2.27
N SER A 45 6.01 47.95 2.08
CA SER A 45 5.24 48.55 3.18
C SER A 45 4.60 47.52 4.14
N VAL A 46 4.37 46.29 3.66
CA VAL A 46 3.76 45.20 4.41
C VAL A 46 4.83 44.37 5.10
N TYR A 47 5.79 43.82 4.35
CA TYR A 47 6.77 42.91 4.93
C TYR A 47 7.72 43.61 5.91
N ASP A 48 7.96 44.91 5.74
CA ASP A 48 8.87 45.66 6.62
C ASP A 48 8.40 45.67 8.08
N LYS A 49 7.09 45.53 8.32
CA LYS A 49 6.49 45.45 9.66
C LYS A 49 6.40 44.02 10.22
N MET A 50 6.72 43.00 9.42
CA MET A 50 6.56 41.58 9.79
C MET A 50 7.85 40.97 10.31
N PHE A 51 7.76 39.94 11.15
CA PHE A 51 8.90 39.09 11.48
C PHE A 51 9.30 38.21 10.28
N ARG A 52 10.58 37.82 10.20
CA ARG A 52 11.12 37.02 9.07
C ARG A 52 10.38 35.69 8.90
N ASN A 53 10.09 34.99 9.99
CA ASN A 53 9.31 33.76 9.97
C ASN A 53 7.87 34.01 9.47
N SER A 54 7.21 35.06 9.96
CA SER A 54 5.86 35.41 9.51
C SER A 54 5.80 35.72 8.01
N ILE A 55 6.84 36.32 7.44
CA ILE A 55 6.95 36.54 5.99
C ILE A 55 6.97 35.18 5.27
N VAL A 56 7.86 34.28 5.68
CA VAL A 56 8.01 32.95 5.06
C VAL A 56 6.71 32.16 5.18
N ASP A 57 6.08 32.13 6.36
CA ASP A 57 4.80 31.44 6.56
C ASP A 57 3.70 32.00 5.66
N THR A 58 3.54 33.33 5.64
CA THR A 58 2.53 33.98 4.80
C THR A 58 2.74 33.69 3.31
N MET A 59 3.99 33.64 2.85
CA MET A 59 4.31 33.31 1.46
C MET A 59 3.96 31.86 1.12
N PHE A 60 4.24 30.91 2.02
CA PHE A 60 3.86 29.50 1.85
C PHE A 60 2.35 29.32 1.85
N ASP A 61 1.64 29.93 2.80
CA ASP A 61 0.17 29.84 2.90
C ASP A 61 -0.51 30.37 1.63
N ARG A 62 -0.01 31.48 1.07
CA ARG A 62 -0.51 32.05 -0.20
C ARG A 62 -0.28 31.12 -1.39
N LEU A 63 0.84 30.40 -1.42
CA LEU A 63 1.14 29.43 -2.48
C LEU A 63 0.27 28.18 -2.36
N GLU A 64 0.06 27.67 -1.15
CA GLU A 64 -0.83 26.52 -0.89
C GLU A 64 -2.28 26.83 -1.27
N ALA A 65 -2.72 28.08 -1.10
CA ALA A 65 -4.07 28.52 -1.48
C ALA A 65 -4.32 28.59 -3.00
N ARG A 66 -3.31 28.38 -3.85
CA ARG A 66 -3.48 28.39 -5.32
C ARG A 66 -4.23 27.14 -5.79
N ASN A 67 -4.90 27.26 -6.95
CA ASN A 67 -5.59 26.12 -7.59
C ASN A 67 -4.66 24.96 -7.96
N ASP A 68 -3.38 25.26 -8.21
CA ASP A 68 -2.31 24.29 -8.48
C ASP A 68 -1.52 23.89 -7.22
N GLY A 69 -1.90 24.41 -6.05
CA GLY A 69 -1.21 24.21 -4.78
C GLY A 69 0.22 24.77 -4.75
N GLY A 70 0.58 25.67 -5.67
CA GLY A 70 1.92 26.27 -5.73
C GLY A 70 3.04 25.28 -6.05
N ILE A 71 2.71 24.10 -6.59
CA ILE A 71 3.67 22.99 -6.79
C ILE A 71 4.90 23.43 -7.59
N GLY A 72 4.71 24.25 -8.63
CA GLY A 72 5.82 24.75 -9.46
C GLY A 72 6.82 25.57 -8.65
N GLN A 73 6.31 26.51 -7.85
CA GLN A 73 7.11 27.38 -6.99
C GLN A 73 7.81 26.58 -5.90
N PHE A 74 7.12 25.64 -5.24
CA PHE A 74 7.75 24.78 -4.23
C PHE A 74 8.85 23.89 -4.81
N ARG A 75 8.68 23.34 -6.02
CA ARG A 75 9.74 22.60 -6.71
C ARG A 75 10.93 23.48 -7.05
N SER A 76 10.69 24.70 -7.53
CA SER A 76 11.75 25.67 -7.82
C SER A 76 12.54 26.03 -6.55
N MET A 77 11.83 26.35 -5.46
CA MET A 77 12.45 26.63 -4.16
C MET A 77 13.25 25.44 -3.64
N LEU A 78 12.69 24.23 -3.68
CA LEU A 78 13.37 23.00 -3.24
C LEU A 78 14.69 22.82 -4.02
N MET A 79 14.64 22.96 -5.35
CA MET A 79 15.83 22.85 -6.20
C MET A 79 16.89 23.90 -5.85
N SER A 80 16.49 25.16 -5.67
CA SER A 80 17.42 26.23 -5.29
C SER A 80 18.04 26.00 -3.92
N LEU A 81 17.27 25.56 -2.92
CA LEU A 81 17.75 25.34 -1.56
C LEU A 81 18.68 24.12 -1.46
N THR A 82 18.39 23.04 -2.17
CA THR A 82 19.27 21.86 -2.15
C THR A 82 20.57 22.09 -2.94
N GLN A 83 20.59 22.99 -3.90
CA GLN A 83 21.80 23.36 -4.63
C GLN A 83 22.54 24.56 -4.01
N TRP A 84 22.06 25.08 -2.88
CA TRP A 84 22.58 26.31 -2.29
C TRP A 84 24.00 26.17 -1.71
N ASP A 85 24.90 27.05 -2.15
CA ASP A 85 26.31 27.08 -1.72
C ASP A 85 26.82 28.49 -1.35
N TYR A 86 26.01 29.53 -1.56
CA TYR A 86 26.38 30.92 -1.31
C TYR A 86 26.03 31.42 0.10
N PHE A 87 27.01 31.94 0.84
CA PHE A 87 26.79 32.49 2.18
C PHE A 87 27.37 33.89 2.28
N ASN A 88 26.52 34.90 2.48
CA ASN A 88 26.93 36.29 2.56
C ASN A 88 27.80 36.55 3.81
N SER A 89 29.10 36.80 3.60
CA SER A 89 30.09 36.94 4.69
C SER A 89 29.72 38.03 5.70
N TYR A 90 29.04 39.10 5.29
CA TYR A 90 28.60 40.14 6.22
C TYR A 90 27.65 39.59 7.30
N TYR A 91 26.64 38.82 6.91
CA TYR A 91 25.64 38.29 7.85
C TYR A 91 26.13 37.06 8.63
N PHE A 92 27.00 36.25 8.01
CA PHE A 92 27.52 35.02 8.62
C PHE A 92 28.77 35.24 9.47
N ASP A 93 29.69 36.09 9.02
CA ASP A 93 31.03 36.21 9.59
C ASP A 93 31.23 37.56 10.30
N THR A 94 30.78 38.68 9.71
CA THR A 94 30.96 40.03 10.30
C THR A 94 30.02 40.29 11.47
N ILE A 95 28.70 40.27 11.25
CA ILE A 95 27.71 40.59 12.30
C ILE A 95 27.11 39.34 12.96
N LYS A 96 27.45 38.14 12.46
CA LYS A 96 27.09 36.82 13.02
C LYS A 96 25.60 36.67 13.35
N LYS A 97 24.74 37.29 12.54
CA LYS A 97 23.27 37.15 12.66
C LYS A 97 22.78 35.80 12.15
N LEU A 98 23.57 35.15 11.29
CA LEU A 98 23.34 33.80 10.81
C LEU A 98 24.51 32.89 11.21
N ASN A 99 24.25 31.58 11.23
CA ASN A 99 25.26 30.58 11.57
C ASN A 99 25.43 29.59 10.41
N ARG A 100 26.65 29.50 9.87
CA ARG A 100 26.97 28.68 8.70
C ARG A 100 26.74 27.19 8.96
N ASN A 101 27.02 26.72 10.17
CA ASN A 101 26.83 25.31 10.53
C ASN A 101 25.34 24.96 10.61
N ILE A 102 24.51 25.87 11.15
CA ILE A 102 23.06 25.68 11.19
C ILE A 102 22.48 25.63 9.77
N ALA A 103 22.86 26.58 8.91
CA ALA A 103 22.37 26.61 7.53
C ALA A 103 22.76 25.35 6.74
N LYS A 104 24.03 24.91 6.84
CA LYS A 104 24.49 23.65 6.23
C LYS A 104 23.75 22.43 6.75
N ARG A 105 23.48 22.37 8.06
CA ARG A 105 22.71 21.27 8.67
C ARG A 105 21.29 21.21 8.11
N ASN A 106 20.61 22.36 8.02
CA ASN A 106 19.25 22.43 7.50
C ASN A 106 19.20 22.03 6.01
N ILE A 107 20.14 22.52 5.18
CA ILE A 107 20.25 22.13 3.76
C ILE A 107 20.50 20.63 3.61
N ASN A 108 21.41 20.05 4.41
CA ASN A 108 21.68 18.62 4.38
C ASN A 108 20.47 17.78 4.81
N HIS A 109 19.73 18.25 5.82
CA HIS A 109 18.49 17.59 6.23
C HIS A 109 17.44 17.60 5.11
N LEU A 110 17.27 18.74 4.43
CA LEU A 110 16.37 18.88 3.28
C LEU A 110 16.74 17.90 2.14
N LYS A 111 18.03 17.76 1.84
CA LYS A 111 18.54 16.80 0.84
C LYS A 111 18.19 15.35 1.21
N GLN A 112 18.39 14.96 2.46
CA GLN A 112 18.07 13.62 2.95
C GLN A 112 16.56 13.33 2.83
N LEU A 113 15.71 14.28 3.22
CA LEU A 113 14.26 14.13 3.09
C LEU A 113 13.81 13.97 1.62
N GLN A 114 14.43 14.72 0.71
CA GLN A 114 14.19 14.59 -0.72
C GLN A 114 14.61 13.20 -1.23
N GLU A 115 15.83 12.76 -0.92
CA GLU A 115 16.38 11.48 -1.37
C GLU A 115 15.57 10.27 -0.89
N ILE A 116 15.14 10.28 0.37
CA ILE A 116 14.28 9.23 0.94
C ILE A 116 12.96 9.14 0.16
N ARG A 117 12.36 10.28 -0.19
CA ARG A 117 11.11 10.30 -0.95
C ARG A 117 11.30 9.86 -2.39
N ASP A 118 12.32 10.38 -3.08
CA ASP A 118 12.60 10.01 -4.46
C ASP A 118 12.88 8.51 -4.57
N SER A 119 13.60 7.94 -3.58
CA SER A 119 13.84 6.50 -3.47
C SER A 119 12.55 5.71 -3.27
N ARG A 120 11.65 6.15 -2.37
CA ARG A 120 10.34 5.51 -2.16
C ARG A 120 9.47 5.55 -3.41
N ILE A 121 9.35 6.71 -4.04
CA ILE A 121 8.57 6.89 -5.29
C ILE A 121 9.12 5.99 -6.40
N LYS A 122 10.45 5.92 -6.53
CA LYS A 122 11.12 5.04 -7.50
C LYS A 122 10.84 3.57 -7.22
N GLN A 123 10.95 3.13 -5.97
CA GLN A 123 10.66 1.75 -5.58
C GLN A 123 9.19 1.38 -5.82
N GLU A 124 8.25 2.25 -5.48
CA GLU A 124 6.82 2.04 -5.74
C GLU A 124 6.53 1.93 -7.23
N ARG A 125 7.13 2.81 -8.04
CA ARG A 125 7.00 2.78 -9.49
C ARG A 125 7.56 1.49 -10.08
N GLN A 126 8.75 1.07 -9.65
CA GLN A 126 9.36 -0.19 -10.10
C GLN A 126 8.50 -1.40 -9.74
N LYS A 127 8.01 -1.49 -8.50
CA LYS A 127 7.09 -2.56 -8.07
C LYS A 127 5.82 -2.58 -8.93
N ARG A 128 5.26 -1.41 -9.23
CA ARG A 128 4.07 -1.30 -10.09
C ARG A 128 4.35 -1.74 -11.52
N GLU A 129 5.49 -1.34 -12.09
CA GLU A 129 5.90 -1.73 -13.44
C GLU A 129 6.15 -3.26 -13.52
N GLU A 130 6.81 -3.84 -12.52
CA GLU A 130 6.99 -5.30 -12.41
C GLU A 130 5.66 -6.03 -12.26
N PHE A 131 4.76 -5.50 -11.44
CA PHE A 131 3.43 -6.06 -11.24
C PHE A 131 2.57 -6.02 -12.51
N GLU A 132 2.57 -4.88 -13.20
CA GLU A 132 1.89 -4.73 -14.49
C GLU A 132 2.48 -5.65 -15.55
N LYS A 133 3.80 -5.88 -15.54
CA LYS A 133 4.47 -6.83 -16.42
C LYS A 133 4.02 -8.27 -16.13
N LYS A 134 4.06 -8.72 -14.88
CA LYS A 134 3.57 -10.05 -14.46
C LYS A 134 2.09 -10.26 -14.81
N SER A 135 1.27 -9.23 -14.61
CA SER A 135 -0.16 -9.28 -14.94
C SER A 135 -0.42 -9.33 -16.46
N LYS A 136 0.41 -8.66 -17.27
CA LYS A 136 0.32 -8.69 -18.74
C LYS A 136 0.88 -9.97 -19.36
N GLU A 137 1.87 -10.60 -18.72
CA GLU A 137 2.41 -11.90 -19.14
C GLU A 137 1.39 -13.03 -18.96
N ILE A 138 0.43 -12.86 -18.05
CA ILE A 138 -0.70 -13.76 -17.87
C ILE A 138 -1.73 -13.46 -18.97
N ASN A 139 -1.59 -14.16 -20.09
CA ASN A 139 -2.56 -14.19 -21.18
C ASN A 139 -3.71 -15.19 -20.88
N THR A 140 -4.09 -15.31 -19.61
CA THR A 140 -5.09 -16.26 -19.13
C THR A 140 -6.45 -15.56 -19.08
N THR A 141 -7.43 -16.12 -19.78
CA THR A 141 -8.82 -15.66 -19.70
C THR A 141 -9.52 -16.27 -18.49
N ILE A 142 -10.65 -15.69 -18.08
CA ILE A 142 -11.48 -16.28 -17.03
C ILE A 142 -11.98 -17.69 -17.42
N ASN A 143 -12.20 -17.94 -18.71
CA ASN A 143 -12.56 -19.26 -19.24
C ASN A 143 -11.42 -20.27 -19.06
N ASP A 144 -10.17 -19.85 -19.22
CA ASP A 144 -9.01 -20.71 -18.95
C ASP A 144 -8.93 -21.05 -17.46
N LEU A 145 -9.15 -20.08 -16.58
CA LEU A 145 -9.21 -20.31 -15.13
C LEU A 145 -10.33 -21.29 -14.77
N LYS A 146 -11.53 -21.10 -15.31
CA LYS A 146 -12.66 -22.02 -15.15
C LYS A 146 -12.31 -23.44 -15.58
N ASN A 147 -11.70 -23.59 -16.77
CA ASN A 147 -11.28 -24.89 -17.28
C ASN A 147 -10.22 -25.55 -16.40
N ILE A 148 -9.24 -24.78 -15.91
CA ILE A 148 -8.24 -25.28 -14.96
C ILE A 148 -8.93 -25.78 -13.69
N PHE A 149 -9.83 -24.99 -13.11
CA PHE A 149 -10.53 -25.35 -11.89
C PHE A 149 -11.39 -26.61 -12.06
N LEU A 150 -12.14 -26.73 -13.16
CA LEU A 150 -12.94 -27.92 -13.46
C LEU A 150 -12.06 -29.17 -13.67
N LYS A 151 -10.91 -29.05 -14.33
CA LYS A 151 -9.95 -30.16 -14.49
C LYS A 151 -9.46 -30.69 -13.16
N LEU A 152 -9.29 -29.84 -12.15
CA LEU A 152 -8.90 -30.29 -10.82
C LEU A 152 -9.93 -31.26 -10.24
N PHE A 153 -11.23 -31.14 -10.54
CA PHE A 153 -12.25 -32.10 -10.08
C PHE A 153 -12.15 -33.48 -10.74
N SER A 154 -11.60 -33.57 -11.95
CA SER A 154 -11.53 -34.81 -12.72
C SER A 154 -10.48 -35.81 -12.19
N SER A 155 -9.58 -35.37 -11.31
CA SER A 155 -8.48 -36.16 -10.71
C SER A 155 -7.58 -36.87 -11.71
N LYS A 156 -7.54 -36.42 -12.97
CA LYS A 156 -6.72 -36.97 -14.05
C LYS A 156 -5.86 -35.90 -14.70
N ASP A 157 -4.64 -36.26 -15.08
CA ASP A 157 -3.74 -35.40 -15.86
C ASP A 157 -4.09 -35.43 -17.37
N GLU A 158 -3.32 -34.69 -18.17
CA GLU A 158 -3.52 -34.60 -19.64
C GLU A 158 -3.33 -35.95 -20.36
N ALA A 159 -2.63 -36.90 -19.73
CA ALA A 159 -2.44 -38.26 -20.22
C ALA A 159 -3.50 -39.25 -19.65
N GLY A 160 -4.48 -38.77 -18.89
CA GLY A 160 -5.54 -39.56 -18.29
C GLY A 160 -5.13 -40.35 -17.03
N LYS A 161 -3.93 -40.10 -16.48
CA LYS A 161 -3.42 -40.76 -15.27
C LYS A 161 -3.95 -40.09 -14.01
N ALA A 162 -4.23 -40.89 -12.98
CA ALA A 162 -4.68 -40.38 -11.70
C ALA A 162 -3.64 -39.44 -11.06
N ILE A 163 -4.07 -38.24 -10.68
CA ILE A 163 -3.26 -37.27 -9.95
C ILE A 163 -3.34 -37.59 -8.45
N ASN A 164 -2.21 -37.62 -7.76
CA ASN A 164 -2.20 -37.82 -6.31
C ASN A 164 -2.64 -36.55 -5.55
N LEU A 165 -3.05 -36.70 -4.28
CA LEU A 165 -3.58 -35.59 -3.47
C LEU A 165 -2.61 -34.41 -3.35
N GLN A 166 -1.32 -34.69 -3.18
CA GLN A 166 -0.30 -33.66 -3.02
C GLN A 166 -0.14 -32.82 -4.30
N GLN A 167 -0.06 -33.48 -5.45
CA GLN A 167 0.05 -32.82 -6.75
C GLN A 167 -1.21 -32.00 -7.05
N ARG A 168 -2.39 -32.49 -6.69
CA ARG A 168 -3.66 -31.76 -6.81
C ARG A 168 -3.67 -30.49 -5.95
N GLY A 169 -3.13 -30.55 -4.73
CA GLY A 169 -2.93 -29.39 -3.87
C GLY A 169 -2.04 -28.32 -4.52
N TYR A 170 -0.88 -28.70 -5.04
CA TYR A 170 0.02 -27.76 -5.74
C TYR A 170 -0.63 -27.13 -6.98
N LEU A 171 -1.40 -27.91 -7.76
CA LEU A 171 -2.14 -27.36 -8.90
C LEU A 171 -3.24 -26.39 -8.47
N PHE A 172 -3.85 -26.60 -7.30
CA PHE A 172 -4.82 -25.67 -6.73
C PHE A 172 -4.17 -24.37 -6.25
N GLU A 173 -3.01 -24.45 -5.60
CA GLU A 173 -2.21 -23.26 -5.23
C GLU A 173 -1.83 -22.44 -6.47
N ASP A 174 -1.36 -23.09 -7.55
CA ASP A 174 -1.06 -22.42 -8.83
C ASP A 174 -2.31 -21.77 -9.45
N PHE A 175 -3.46 -22.47 -9.43
CA PHE A 175 -4.73 -21.91 -9.89
C PHE A 175 -5.10 -20.64 -9.11
N LEU A 176 -5.03 -20.66 -7.79
CA LEU A 176 -5.35 -19.51 -6.94
C LEU A 176 -4.40 -18.33 -7.20
N ARG A 177 -3.11 -18.61 -7.40
CA ARG A 177 -2.13 -17.60 -7.81
C ARG A 177 -2.54 -16.96 -9.14
N LYS A 178 -2.88 -17.75 -10.15
CA LYS A 178 -3.32 -17.25 -11.47
C LYS A 178 -4.60 -16.43 -11.36
N LEU A 179 -5.56 -16.85 -10.53
CA LEU A 179 -6.79 -16.10 -10.25
C LEU A 179 -6.49 -14.74 -9.61
N CYS A 180 -5.62 -14.70 -8.59
CA CYS A 180 -5.24 -13.44 -7.93
C CYS A 180 -4.54 -12.48 -8.90
N LEU A 181 -3.65 -12.99 -9.75
CA LEU A 181 -2.94 -12.19 -10.74
C LEU A 181 -3.88 -11.69 -11.86
N PHE A 182 -4.83 -12.52 -12.33
CA PHE A 182 -5.90 -12.10 -13.25
C PHE A 182 -6.70 -10.92 -12.67
N GLU A 183 -6.98 -10.99 -11.36
CA GLU A 183 -7.67 -9.94 -10.60
C GLU A 183 -6.75 -8.79 -10.20
N LYS A 184 -5.51 -8.73 -10.70
CA LYS A 184 -4.53 -7.68 -10.45
C LYS A 184 -4.24 -7.46 -8.95
N LEU A 185 -4.20 -8.54 -8.17
CA LEU A 185 -3.77 -8.54 -6.78
C LEU A 185 -2.26 -8.79 -6.70
N GLU A 186 -1.56 -8.06 -5.82
CA GLU A 186 -0.14 -8.30 -5.55
C GLU A 186 -0.01 -9.64 -4.81
N VAL A 187 0.68 -10.61 -5.41
CA VAL A 187 0.87 -11.96 -4.85
C VAL A 187 2.31 -12.13 -4.39
N THR A 188 2.48 -12.69 -3.19
CA THR A 188 3.76 -13.22 -2.70
C THR A 188 3.72 -14.74 -2.79
N GLU A 189 4.70 -15.31 -3.49
CA GLU A 189 4.88 -16.76 -3.64
C GLU A 189 5.03 -17.48 -2.30
N PRO A 190 4.79 -18.81 -2.23
CA PRO A 190 4.98 -19.59 -1.02
C PRO A 190 6.35 -19.35 -0.38
N PHE A 191 6.38 -19.23 0.95
CA PHE A 191 7.61 -19.00 1.70
C PHE A 191 7.63 -19.76 3.02
N LYS A 192 8.85 -20.02 3.51
CA LYS A 192 9.09 -20.70 4.79
C LYS A 192 9.68 -19.72 5.79
N ILE A 193 9.00 -19.59 6.93
CA ILE A 193 9.57 -19.03 8.16
C ILE A 193 10.05 -20.23 8.99
N VAL A 194 11.03 -20.04 9.88
CA VAL A 194 11.54 -21.13 10.74
C VAL A 194 10.39 -21.84 11.45
N GLY A 195 10.11 -23.09 11.05
CA GLY A 195 9.03 -23.92 11.59
C GLY A 195 7.63 -23.71 11.01
N GLU A 196 7.43 -22.79 10.05
CA GLU A 196 6.12 -22.43 9.49
C GLU A 196 6.18 -22.32 7.95
N GLN A 197 5.31 -23.04 7.26
CA GLN A 197 5.09 -22.89 5.82
C GLN A 197 3.81 -22.08 5.57
N ILE A 198 3.94 -21.07 4.70
CA ILE A 198 2.84 -20.25 4.20
C ILE A 198 2.73 -20.46 2.69
N ASP A 199 1.55 -20.85 2.22
CA ASP A 199 1.29 -21.16 0.80
C ASP A 199 1.34 -19.90 -0.07
N GLY A 200 1.08 -18.74 0.52
CA GLY A 200 1.31 -17.46 -0.11
C GLY A 200 0.68 -16.31 0.66
N SER A 201 0.77 -15.11 0.11
CA SER A 201 -0.03 -13.99 0.59
C SER A 201 -0.45 -13.08 -0.54
N ILE A 202 -1.55 -12.36 -0.35
CA ILE A 202 -2.03 -11.34 -1.27
C ILE A 202 -2.09 -9.99 -0.58
N LYS A 203 -1.86 -8.92 -1.33
CA LYS A 203 -2.21 -7.57 -0.90
C LYS A 203 -3.59 -7.21 -1.41
N TYR A 204 -4.51 -6.98 -0.49
CA TYR A 204 -5.88 -6.57 -0.78
C TYR A 204 -6.23 -5.33 0.03
N ASP A 205 -6.71 -4.28 -0.64
CA ASP A 205 -7.10 -2.99 -0.03
C ASP A 205 -6.04 -2.40 0.94
N GLY A 206 -4.79 -2.41 0.49
CA GLY A 206 -3.64 -1.87 1.26
C GLY A 206 -3.06 -2.82 2.31
N GLU A 207 -3.66 -4.00 2.50
CA GLU A 207 -3.40 -4.89 3.63
C GLU A 207 -2.96 -6.28 3.16
N HIS A 208 -2.09 -6.93 3.92
CA HIS A 208 -1.57 -8.26 3.56
C HIS A 208 -2.41 -9.37 4.19
N TYR A 209 -2.90 -10.29 3.36
CA TYR A 209 -3.63 -11.48 3.77
C TYR A 209 -2.79 -12.72 3.47
N ILE A 210 -2.49 -13.49 4.50
CA ILE A 210 -1.87 -14.82 4.36
C ILE A 210 -2.92 -15.76 3.77
N ILE A 211 -2.53 -16.62 2.85
CA ILE A 211 -3.39 -17.62 2.24
C ILE A 211 -2.90 -19.01 2.65
N GLU A 212 -3.84 -19.87 3.04
CA GLU A 212 -3.65 -21.32 3.10
C GLU A 212 -4.73 -21.98 2.24
N ALA A 213 -4.32 -22.90 1.38
CA ALA A 213 -5.18 -23.53 0.38
C ALA A 213 -5.22 -25.05 0.57
N LYS A 214 -6.42 -25.61 0.71
CA LYS A 214 -6.60 -27.06 0.90
C LYS A 214 -7.51 -27.64 -0.18
N TRP A 215 -6.96 -28.63 -0.88
CA TRP A 215 -7.72 -29.54 -1.73
C TRP A 215 -7.82 -30.91 -1.05
N ASN A 216 -8.84 -31.09 -0.20
CA ASN A 216 -9.10 -32.36 0.50
C ASN A 216 -10.52 -32.85 0.18
N ASP A 217 -10.72 -34.16 0.06
CA ASP A 217 -12.03 -34.77 -0.24
C ASP A 217 -13.03 -34.74 0.95
N LYS A 218 -12.61 -34.20 2.10
CA LYS A 218 -13.44 -34.04 3.30
C LYS A 218 -13.54 -32.56 3.66
N LEU A 219 -14.60 -32.19 4.40
CA LEU A 219 -14.67 -30.90 5.07
C LEU A 219 -13.36 -30.66 5.85
N SER A 220 -12.83 -29.44 5.78
CA SER A 220 -11.58 -29.12 6.47
C SER A 220 -11.69 -29.42 7.96
N ALA A 221 -10.75 -30.24 8.45
CA ALA A 221 -10.67 -30.60 9.85
C ALA A 221 -10.39 -29.36 10.71
N SER A 222 -10.96 -29.31 11.91
CA SER A 222 -10.78 -28.21 12.86
C SER A 222 -9.31 -27.91 13.13
N ASN A 223 -8.46 -28.94 13.22
CA ASN A 223 -7.05 -28.79 13.56
C ASN A 223 -6.26 -27.93 12.54
N ASP A 224 -6.43 -28.15 11.23
CA ASP A 224 -5.74 -27.36 10.20
C ASP A 224 -6.19 -25.88 10.25
N LEU A 225 -7.49 -25.67 10.44
CA LEU A 225 -8.07 -24.34 10.52
C LEU A 225 -7.60 -23.58 11.75
N TYR A 226 -7.51 -24.26 12.90
CA TYR A 226 -6.95 -23.71 14.14
C TYR A 226 -5.47 -23.39 14.03
N GLN A 227 -4.68 -24.29 13.44
CA GLN A 227 -3.26 -24.04 13.21
C GLN A 227 -3.06 -22.80 12.34
N PHE A 228 -3.83 -22.66 11.25
CA PHE A 228 -3.77 -21.46 10.42
C PHE A 228 -4.18 -20.19 11.18
N ALA A 229 -5.29 -20.23 11.90
CA ALA A 229 -5.73 -19.09 12.69
C ALA A 229 -4.67 -18.64 13.72
N HIS A 230 -3.99 -19.59 14.36
CA HIS A 230 -2.90 -19.29 15.29
C HIS A 230 -1.69 -18.66 14.58
N LYS A 231 -1.32 -19.17 13.39
CA LYS A 231 -0.27 -18.55 12.55
C LYS A 231 -0.60 -17.10 12.22
N VAL A 232 -1.86 -16.83 11.86
CA VAL A 232 -2.35 -15.49 11.52
C VAL A 232 -2.29 -14.58 12.75
N GLU A 233 -2.74 -15.03 13.92
CA GLU A 233 -2.70 -14.25 15.16
C GLU A 233 -1.27 -13.86 15.57
N GLY A 234 -0.29 -14.71 15.29
CA GLY A 234 1.12 -14.46 15.56
C GLY A 234 1.76 -13.35 14.71
N LYS A 235 1.07 -12.79 13.71
CA LYS A 235 1.60 -11.71 12.86
C LYS A 235 1.16 -10.32 13.31
N MET A 236 2.01 -9.32 13.04
CA MET A 236 1.65 -7.91 13.22
C MET A 236 0.44 -7.56 12.33
N TYR A 237 -0.70 -7.24 12.96
CA TYR A 237 -1.98 -7.05 12.28
C TYR A 237 -2.41 -8.21 11.37
N GLY A 238 -2.11 -9.45 11.77
CA GLY A 238 -2.34 -10.62 10.91
C GLY A 238 -3.77 -10.74 10.39
N ARG A 239 -3.88 -11.08 9.11
CA ARG A 239 -5.13 -11.39 8.40
C ARG A 239 -4.91 -12.63 7.56
N GLY A 240 -5.89 -13.52 7.56
CA GLY A 240 -5.83 -14.81 6.89
C GLY A 240 -7.03 -15.03 5.97
N ILE A 241 -6.79 -15.73 4.88
CA ILE A 241 -7.83 -16.31 4.04
C ILE A 241 -7.54 -17.81 3.97
N PHE A 242 -8.46 -18.62 4.48
CA PHE A 242 -8.38 -20.07 4.36
C PHE A 242 -9.33 -20.52 3.25
N ILE A 243 -8.78 -21.21 2.26
CA ILE A 243 -9.53 -21.67 1.09
C ILE A 243 -9.63 -23.20 1.14
N SER A 244 -10.84 -23.74 1.23
CA SER A 244 -11.08 -25.19 1.21
C SER A 244 -12.12 -25.57 0.18
N VAL A 245 -11.76 -26.39 -0.80
CA VAL A 245 -12.64 -26.68 -1.95
C VAL A 245 -13.97 -27.32 -1.53
N ASN A 246 -13.96 -28.20 -0.54
CA ASN A 246 -15.17 -28.84 -0.03
C ASN A 246 -15.82 -28.10 1.15
N GLY A 247 -15.26 -26.96 1.58
CA GLY A 247 -15.78 -26.15 2.67
C GLY A 247 -15.40 -26.64 4.06
N PHE A 248 -16.20 -26.25 5.05
CA PHE A 248 -15.90 -26.37 6.47
C PHE A 248 -17.10 -26.95 7.23
N SER A 249 -16.85 -27.67 8.32
CA SER A 249 -17.91 -28.14 9.21
C SER A 249 -18.34 -27.04 10.19
N ASP A 250 -19.62 -27.05 10.57
CA ASP A 250 -20.19 -26.07 11.52
C ASP A 250 -19.45 -26.07 12.86
N ALA A 251 -19.03 -27.25 13.31
CA ALA A 251 -18.23 -27.40 14.52
C ALA A 251 -16.89 -26.65 14.41
N SER A 252 -16.18 -26.78 13.28
CA SER A 252 -14.91 -26.09 13.06
C SER A 252 -15.08 -24.58 12.99
N VAL A 253 -16.11 -24.09 12.30
CA VAL A 253 -16.39 -22.65 12.16
C VAL A 253 -16.78 -22.03 13.50
N SER A 254 -17.73 -22.67 14.19
CA SER A 254 -18.21 -22.22 15.52
C SER A 254 -17.06 -22.15 16.52
N ALA A 255 -16.14 -23.11 16.47
CA ALA A 255 -15.04 -23.18 17.40
C ALA A 255 -14.00 -22.05 17.18
N LEU A 256 -13.79 -21.58 15.95
CA LEU A 256 -12.98 -20.37 15.69
C LEU A 256 -13.69 -19.08 16.10
N GLN A 257 -14.99 -18.95 15.82
CA GLN A 257 -15.77 -17.79 16.22
C GLN A 257 -15.81 -17.64 17.75
N ASN A 258 -16.06 -18.74 18.46
CA ASN A 258 -16.05 -18.77 19.93
C ASN A 258 -14.65 -18.51 20.51
N GLY A 259 -13.60 -19.00 19.85
CA GLY A 259 -12.20 -18.70 20.17
C GLY A 259 -11.78 -17.26 19.85
N LYS A 260 -12.64 -16.44 19.25
CA LYS A 260 -12.39 -15.07 18.78
C LYS A 260 -11.28 -14.94 17.74
N ALA A 261 -11.00 -16.02 17.00
CA ALA A 261 -10.04 -16.03 15.90
C ALA A 261 -10.64 -15.41 14.61
N LEU A 262 -11.16 -14.18 14.71
CA LEU A 262 -11.91 -13.47 13.65
C LEU A 262 -11.02 -12.86 12.55
N LYS A 263 -9.71 -13.07 12.64
CA LYS A 263 -8.72 -12.58 11.66
C LYS A 263 -8.65 -13.45 10.40
N THR A 264 -9.42 -14.53 10.36
CA THR A 264 -9.43 -15.52 9.28
C THR A 264 -10.76 -15.47 8.55
N VAL A 265 -10.74 -15.23 7.23
CA VAL A 265 -11.91 -15.34 6.34
C VAL A 265 -11.92 -16.70 5.66
N LEU A 266 -13.08 -17.35 5.58
CA LEU A 266 -13.26 -18.66 4.99
C LEU A 266 -13.88 -18.59 3.60
N VAL A 267 -13.26 -19.29 2.65
CA VAL A 267 -13.67 -19.37 1.25
C VAL A 267 -13.77 -20.85 0.86
N ASP A 268 -14.85 -21.23 0.19
CA ASP A 268 -15.03 -22.60 -0.30
C ASP A 268 -14.98 -22.71 -1.83
N GLY A 269 -15.05 -23.94 -2.35
CA GLY A 269 -15.09 -24.17 -3.79
C GLY A 269 -16.33 -23.57 -4.46
N GLY A 270 -17.47 -23.49 -3.77
CA GLY A 270 -18.68 -22.85 -4.30
C GLY A 270 -18.50 -21.35 -4.53
N ASP A 271 -17.79 -20.67 -3.62
CA ASP A 271 -17.40 -19.27 -3.79
C ASP A 271 -16.52 -19.09 -5.04
N ILE A 272 -15.56 -20.00 -5.25
CA ILE A 272 -14.67 -19.99 -6.42
C ILE A 272 -15.42 -20.28 -7.71
N VAL A 273 -16.38 -21.22 -7.71
CA VAL A 273 -17.24 -21.48 -8.88
C VAL A 273 -17.90 -20.19 -9.33
N LEU A 274 -18.55 -19.47 -8.42
CA LEU A 274 -19.24 -18.22 -8.73
C LEU A 274 -18.29 -17.14 -9.30
N VAL A 275 -17.04 -17.09 -8.83
CA VAL A 275 -16.01 -16.21 -9.41
C VAL A 275 -15.65 -16.64 -10.82
N THR A 276 -15.38 -17.93 -11.04
CA THR A 276 -15.00 -18.46 -12.36
C THR A 276 -16.14 -18.45 -13.38
N GLU A 277 -17.39 -18.39 -12.92
CA GLU A 277 -18.60 -18.22 -13.73
C GLU A 277 -18.97 -16.75 -13.95
N GLU A 278 -18.10 -15.81 -13.55
CA GLU A 278 -18.29 -14.36 -13.70
C GLU A 278 -19.55 -13.79 -13.00
N MET A 279 -20.14 -14.52 -12.04
CA MET A 279 -21.26 -14.00 -11.25
C MET A 279 -20.84 -12.80 -10.41
N TYR A 280 -19.57 -12.75 -10.01
CA TYR A 280 -18.88 -11.60 -9.45
C TYR A 280 -17.35 -11.79 -9.53
N THR A 281 -16.58 -10.73 -9.35
CA THR A 281 -15.11 -10.81 -9.32
C THR A 281 -14.59 -11.38 -8.00
N PHE A 282 -13.39 -11.94 -8.01
CA PHE A 282 -12.73 -12.41 -6.78
C PHE A 282 -12.60 -11.27 -5.76
N ARG A 283 -12.31 -10.05 -6.22
CA ARG A 283 -12.28 -8.85 -5.35
C ARG A 283 -13.62 -8.61 -4.68
N LYS A 284 -14.72 -8.70 -5.43
CA LYS A 284 -16.06 -8.47 -4.89
C LYS A 284 -16.43 -9.49 -3.82
N MET A 285 -16.04 -10.76 -4.04
CA MET A 285 -16.17 -11.83 -3.06
C MET A 285 -15.41 -11.50 -1.76
N LEU A 286 -14.15 -11.07 -1.88
CA LEU A 286 -13.33 -10.67 -0.74
C LEU A 286 -13.96 -9.50 0.01
N ASP A 287 -14.43 -8.45 -0.67
CA ASP A 287 -15.13 -7.32 -0.05
C ASP A 287 -16.31 -7.77 0.82
N MET A 288 -17.16 -8.63 0.26
CA MET A 288 -18.36 -9.12 0.95
C MET A 288 -17.99 -9.93 2.19
N LYS A 289 -17.09 -10.90 2.05
CA LYS A 289 -16.69 -11.77 3.16
C LYS A 289 -15.90 -11.03 4.24
N ILE A 290 -14.97 -10.16 3.85
CA ILE A 290 -14.21 -9.32 4.79
C ILE A 290 -15.14 -8.38 5.54
N LYS A 291 -16.11 -7.74 4.84
CA LYS A 291 -17.12 -6.91 5.50
C LYS A 291 -17.94 -7.71 6.51
N ALA A 292 -18.37 -8.93 6.18
CA ALA A 292 -19.10 -9.79 7.10
C ALA A 292 -18.28 -10.11 8.36
N ALA A 293 -17.01 -10.47 8.18
CA ALA A 293 -16.10 -10.77 9.29
C ALA A 293 -15.88 -9.53 10.18
N GLN A 294 -15.62 -8.37 9.58
CA GLN A 294 -15.33 -7.13 10.31
C GLN A 294 -16.55 -6.51 11.01
N THR A 295 -17.73 -6.59 10.39
CA THR A 295 -18.93 -5.90 10.90
C THR A 295 -19.87 -6.80 11.70
N MET A 296 -19.86 -8.10 11.43
CA MET A 296 -20.80 -9.05 12.04
C MET A 296 -20.09 -10.20 12.78
N GLY A 297 -18.76 -10.30 12.71
CA GLY A 297 -18.03 -11.45 13.27
C GLY A 297 -18.26 -12.76 12.51
N ARG A 298 -18.81 -12.70 11.30
CA ARG A 298 -19.14 -13.85 10.47
C ARG A 298 -18.02 -14.15 9.50
N ILE A 299 -17.28 -15.22 9.74
CA ILE A 299 -16.07 -15.56 8.97
C ILE A 299 -16.36 -16.48 7.78
N TYR A 300 -17.55 -17.08 7.70
CA TYR A 300 -17.96 -18.01 6.64
C TYR A 300 -19.39 -17.73 6.17
N VAL A 301 -19.50 -16.85 5.20
CA VAL A 301 -20.78 -16.43 4.62
C VAL A 301 -20.85 -16.71 3.12
N ASP A 302 -22.06 -16.87 2.62
CA ASP A 302 -22.37 -16.80 1.21
C ASP A 302 -22.19 -15.37 0.72
N SER A 303 -21.38 -15.19 -0.31
CA SER A 303 -21.01 -13.89 -0.87
C SER A 303 -22.21 -13.10 -1.42
N LEU A 304 -23.23 -13.78 -1.94
CA LEU A 304 -24.42 -13.16 -2.53
C LEU A 304 -25.45 -12.74 -1.47
N SER A 305 -25.81 -13.68 -0.60
CA SER A 305 -26.89 -13.49 0.38
C SER A 305 -26.40 -12.96 1.73
N MET A 306 -25.09 -12.99 1.99
CA MET A 306 -24.46 -12.63 3.27
C MET A 306 -24.97 -13.46 4.47
N LYS A 307 -25.64 -14.58 4.19
CA LYS A 307 -26.04 -15.57 5.20
C LYS A 307 -24.86 -16.47 5.55
N GLU A 308 -24.81 -16.94 6.79
CA GLU A 308 -23.82 -17.95 7.17
C GLU A 308 -24.07 -19.24 6.38
N LYS A 309 -22.98 -19.86 5.91
CA LYS A 309 -23.04 -21.13 5.19
C LYS A 309 -23.19 -22.33 6.14
N CYS A 310 -22.91 -22.12 7.42
CA CYS A 310 -23.17 -23.05 8.50
C CYS A 310 -24.52 -22.69 9.12
N SER A 311 -25.49 -23.60 9.06
CA SER A 311 -26.79 -23.48 9.74
C SER A 311 -27.26 -24.83 10.25
#